data_AF-A0A450S3E3-F1
#
_entry.id   AF-A0A450S3E3-F1
#
_cell.length_a   1.000
_cell.length_b   1.000
_cell.length_c   1.000
_cell.angle_alpha   90.00
_cell.angle_beta   90.00
_cell.angle_gamma   90.00
#
_symmetry.space_group_name_H-M   'P 1'
#
loop_
_entity.id
_entity.type
_entity.pdbx_description
1 polymer ?
#
loop_
_entity_poly.entity_id
_entity_poly.type
_entity_poly.pdbx_seq_one_letter_code
_entity_poly.pdbx_strand_id
1 'polypeptide(L)'
;MTGGVVVVLGKSGRNFAAGMNGGIAYVLDEKGDFDIRCNRAMVEIAKIAEEPADKERMNTPEEKRELPKNMLGHDALRLKTLIERHVRHTGSKRDWMILEKLAG
;
A
#
# COMPACT_ATOMS: atom_id res chain seq x y z
N MET A 1 -2.87 14.40 -5.78
CA MET A 1 -1.79 13.47 -6.19
C MET A 1 -2.00 13.12 -7.65
N THR A 2 -0.98 13.24 -8.49
CA THR A 2 -1.07 13.06 -9.96
C THR A 2 -0.36 11.81 -10.47
N GLY A 3 0.38 11.10 -9.61
CA GLY A 3 1.08 9.86 -9.92
C GLY A 3 1.86 9.35 -8.71
N GLY A 4 2.43 8.14 -8.84
CA GLY A 4 3.22 7.51 -7.78
C GLY A 4 2.39 6.61 -6.85
N VAL A 5 3.05 6.19 -5.76
CA VAL A 5 2.49 5.26 -4.77
C VAL A 5 2.75 5.81 -3.37
N VAL A 6 1.71 5.85 -2.54
CA VAL A 6 1.78 6.29 -1.14
C VAL A 6 1.32 5.14 -0.23
N VAL A 7 1.99 4.96 0.90
CA VAL A 7 1.58 4.05 1.97
C VAL A 7 1.38 4.86 3.25
N VAL A 8 0.23 4.72 3.88
CA VAL A 8 -0.13 5.39 5.14
C VAL A 8 -0.43 4.34 6.20
N LEU A 9 0.52 4.10 7.11
CA LEU A 9 0.45 3.09 8.18
C LEU A 9 -0.13 3.62 9.50
N GLY A 10 -0.96 4.65 9.39
CA GLY A 10 -1.57 5.35 10.52
C GLY A 10 -2.84 6.09 10.14
N LYS A 11 -3.39 6.84 11.10
CA LYS A 11 -4.68 7.53 10.92
C LYS A 11 -4.57 8.66 9.88
N SER A 12 -5.38 8.57 8.83
CA SER A 12 -5.59 9.66 7.87
C SER A 12 -6.50 10.79 8.39
N GLY A 13 -6.30 12.01 7.86
CA GLY A 13 -7.17 13.16 8.11
C GLY A 13 -8.45 13.15 7.27
N ARG A 14 -9.31 14.16 7.49
CA ARG A 14 -10.52 14.38 6.67
C ARG A 14 -10.15 14.83 5.26
N ASN A 15 -11.05 14.60 4.30
CA ASN A 15 -10.90 14.98 2.90
C ASN A 15 -9.64 14.38 2.25
N PHE A 16 -9.24 13.18 2.69
CA PHE A 16 -8.14 12.44 2.09
C PHE A 16 -8.43 12.19 0.60
N ALA A 17 -7.39 12.18 -0.23
CA ALA A 17 -7.50 11.99 -1.68
C ALA A 17 -8.29 13.06 -2.47
N ALA A 18 -8.61 14.22 -1.88
CA ALA A 18 -9.17 15.35 -2.63
C ALA A 18 -8.22 15.78 -3.76
N GLY A 19 -8.72 15.82 -4.99
CA GLY A 19 -7.92 16.13 -6.18
C GLY A 19 -6.85 15.07 -6.50
N MET A 20 -7.02 13.83 -6.04
CA MET A 20 -6.20 12.71 -6.48
C MET A 20 -6.72 12.19 -7.82
N ASN A 21 -6.01 12.50 -8.90
CA ASN A 21 -6.36 12.13 -10.27
C ASN A 21 -5.38 11.11 -10.88
N GLY A 22 -4.38 10.66 -10.13
CA GLY A 22 -3.46 9.61 -10.57
C GLY A 22 -2.60 9.03 -9.44
N GLY A 23 -2.27 7.74 -9.58
CA GLY A 23 -1.46 6.95 -8.63
C GLY A 23 -2.29 6.10 -7.67
N ILE A 24 -1.62 5.47 -6.69
CA ILE A 24 -2.23 4.55 -5.71
C ILE A 24 -1.88 5.00 -4.29
N ALA A 25 -2.84 4.91 -3.37
CA ALA A 25 -2.62 5.10 -1.95
C ALA A 25 -3.11 3.88 -1.18
N TYR A 26 -2.23 3.23 -0.43
CA TYR A 26 -2.57 2.19 0.53
C TYR A 26 -2.73 2.82 1.91
N VAL A 27 -3.88 2.60 2.54
CA VAL A 27 -4.19 3.18 3.85
C VAL A 27 -4.55 2.08 4.83
N LEU A 28 -3.84 2.04 5.96
CA LEU A 28 -4.18 1.17 7.07
C LEU A 28 -5.42 1.73 7.79
N ASP A 29 -6.55 1.04 7.65
CA ASP A 29 -7.81 1.39 8.30
C ASP A 29 -8.10 0.50 9.51
N GLU A 30 -7.46 0.81 10.65
CA GLU A 30 -7.64 0.03 11.89
C GLU A 30 -9.05 0.18 12.49
N LYS A 31 -9.80 1.23 12.13
CA LYS A 31 -11.12 1.54 12.70
C LYS A 31 -12.30 1.20 11.78
N GLY A 32 -12.04 0.90 10.51
CA GLY A 32 -13.09 0.69 9.52
C GLY A 32 -13.84 1.98 9.14
N ASP A 33 -13.26 3.15 9.43
CA ASP A 33 -13.90 4.46 9.25
C ASP A 33 -13.18 5.33 8.19
N PHE A 34 -12.31 4.73 7.37
CA PHE A 34 -11.59 5.47 6.35
C PHE A 34 -12.51 6.06 5.27
N ASP A 35 -13.58 5.35 4.91
CA ASP A 35 -14.55 5.80 3.89
C ASP A 35 -15.14 7.19 4.21
N ILE A 36 -15.44 7.44 5.49
CA ILE A 36 -16.01 8.71 5.97
C ILE A 36 -15.00 9.87 5.84
N ARG A 37 -13.70 9.57 5.84
CA ARG A 37 -12.61 10.54 5.78
C ARG A 37 -12.09 10.76 4.36
N CYS A 38 -12.50 9.92 3.42
CA CYS A 38 -12.03 9.92 2.04
C CYS A 38 -12.94 10.77 1.14
N ASN A 39 -12.34 11.60 0.29
CA ASN A 39 -13.03 12.28 -0.79
C ASN A 39 -13.13 11.35 -2.00
N ARG A 40 -14.33 10.82 -2.25
CA ARG A 40 -14.59 9.84 -3.32
C ARG A 40 -14.92 10.45 -4.68
N ALA A 41 -14.73 11.75 -4.88
CA ALA A 41 -15.10 12.43 -6.13
C ALA A 41 -14.26 11.95 -7.34
N MET A 42 -13.02 11.51 -7.11
CA MET A 42 -12.08 11.12 -8.17
C MET A 42 -11.34 9.79 -7.87
N VAL A 43 -11.68 9.13 -6.77
CA VAL A 43 -11.00 7.89 -6.35
C VAL A 43 -12.01 6.83 -5.96
N GLU A 44 -11.60 5.58 -6.14
CA GLU A 44 -12.30 4.40 -5.66
C GLU A 44 -11.55 3.79 -4.47
N ILE A 45 -12.29 3.23 -3.52
CA ILE A 45 -11.74 2.50 -2.38
C ILE A 45 -11.99 1.01 -2.65
N ALA A 46 -10.91 0.24 -2.71
CA ALA A 46 -10.95 -1.21 -2.84
C ALA A 46 -10.11 -1.84 -1.72
N LYS A 47 -10.52 -3.03 -1.29
CA LYS A 47 -9.68 -3.87 -0.43
C LYS A 47 -8.59 -4.52 -1.28
N ILE A 48 -7.40 -4.69 -0.71
CA ILE A 48 -6.31 -5.40 -1.37
C ILE A 48 -6.70 -6.88 -1.46
N ALA A 49 -6.65 -7.43 -2.66
CA ALA A 49 -6.72 -8.87 -2.90
C ALA A 49 -5.30 -9.43 -3.07
N GLU A 50 -5.07 -10.65 -2.60
CA GLU A 50 -3.86 -11.38 -2.97
C GLU A 50 -4.08 -12.04 -4.33
N GLU A 51 -3.20 -11.72 -5.29
CA GLU A 51 -3.20 -12.38 -6.59
C GLU A 51 -2.29 -13.63 -6.53
N PRO A 52 -2.67 -14.75 -7.17
CA PRO A 52 -1.82 -15.94 -7.23
C PRO A 52 -0.40 -15.64 -7.77
N ALA A 53 -0.32 -14.73 -8.75
CA ALA A 53 0.92 -14.28 -9.36
C ALA A 53 1.88 -13.55 -8.40
N ASP A 54 1.38 -12.99 -7.29
CA ASP A 54 2.22 -12.31 -6.29
C ASP A 54 3.11 -13.29 -5.52
N LYS A 55 2.66 -14.54 -5.36
CA LYS A 55 3.38 -15.59 -4.64
C LYS A 55 4.58 -16.11 -5.43
N GLU A 56 4.46 -16.15 -6.76
CA GLU A 56 5.53 -16.64 -7.64
C GLU A 56 6.69 -15.65 -7.78
N ARG A 57 6.40 -14.34 -7.80
CA ARG A 57 7.41 -13.26 -7.94
C ARG A 57 8.29 -13.03 -6.71
N MET A 58 7.92 -13.50 -5.52
CA MET A 58 8.76 -13.33 -4.32
C MET A 58 10.04 -14.17 -4.34
N ASN A 59 10.22 -15.05 -5.34
CA ASN A 59 11.30 -16.04 -5.39
C ASN A 59 12.52 -15.60 -6.24
N THR A 60 12.47 -14.47 -6.95
CA THR A 60 13.58 -13.97 -7.78
C THR A 60 14.36 -12.84 -7.06
N PRO A 61 15.69 -12.96 -6.85
CA PRO A 61 16.48 -11.97 -6.11
C PRO A 61 16.54 -10.57 -6.74
N GLU A 62 16.47 -10.49 -8.08
CA GLU A 62 16.63 -9.24 -8.83
C GLU A 62 15.36 -8.38 -8.85
N GLU A 63 14.18 -8.98 -8.75
CA GLU A 63 12.90 -8.26 -8.75
C GLU A 63 12.53 -7.68 -7.37
N LYS A 64 13.21 -8.08 -6.28
CA LYS A 64 13.02 -7.49 -4.93
C LYS A 64 13.42 -6.01 -4.84
N ARG A 65 14.23 -5.51 -5.79
CA ARG A 65 14.75 -4.14 -5.79
C ARG A 65 13.86 -3.12 -6.49
N GLU A 66 12.94 -3.52 -7.35
CA GLU A 66 12.05 -2.59 -8.07
C GLU A 66 10.59 -2.80 -7.66
N LEU A 67 9.78 -1.73 -7.74
CA LEU A 67 8.34 -1.85 -7.52
C LEU A 67 7.68 -2.41 -8.78
N PRO A 68 6.59 -3.19 -8.67
CA PRO A 68 5.85 -3.66 -9.83
C PRO A 68 5.36 -2.47 -10.67
N LYS A 69 5.83 -2.40 -11.93
CA LYS A 69 5.51 -1.31 -12.87
C LYS A 69 4.03 -1.31 -13.28
N ASN A 70 3.40 -2.48 -13.32
CA ASN A 70 1.97 -2.60 -13.60
C ASN A 70 1.17 -2.14 -12.37
N MET A 71 0.58 -0.94 -12.45
CA MET A 71 -0.23 -0.34 -11.39
C MET A 71 -1.63 -0.95 -11.25
N LEU A 72 -2.06 -1.80 -12.19
CA LEU A 72 -3.38 -2.45 -12.15
C LEU A 72 -3.41 -3.80 -11.42
N GLY A 73 -2.27 -4.21 -10.88
CA GLY A 73 -2.17 -5.43 -10.09
C GLY A 73 -0.97 -5.40 -9.17
N HIS A 74 -0.71 -6.54 -8.53
CA HIS A 74 0.39 -6.74 -7.58
C HIS A 74 0.33 -5.79 -6.37
N ASP A 75 -0.87 -5.45 -5.91
CA ASP A 75 -1.05 -4.52 -4.79
C ASP A 75 -0.43 -5.06 -3.49
N ALA A 76 -0.66 -6.33 -3.19
CA ALA A 76 -0.10 -6.96 -2.01
C ALA A 76 1.43 -6.98 -2.05
N LEU A 77 2.02 -7.36 -3.19
CA LEU A 77 3.47 -7.36 -3.39
C LEU A 77 4.06 -5.95 -3.27
N ARG A 78 3.46 -4.95 -3.93
CA ARG A 78 3.90 -3.55 -3.88
C ARG A 78 3.84 -3.00 -2.46
N LEU A 79 2.76 -3.23 -1.74
CA LEU A 79 2.59 -2.80 -0.36
C LEU A 79 3.64 -3.46 0.56
N LYS A 80 3.78 -4.79 0.52
CA LYS A 80 4.78 -5.53 1.33
C LYS A 80 6.19 -4.99 1.08
N THR A 81 6.54 -4.78 -0.19
CA THR A 81 7.86 -4.25 -0.60
C THR A 81 8.11 -2.84 -0.04
N LEU A 82 7.11 -1.95 -0.08
CA LEU A 82 7.24 -0.59 0.43
C LEU A 82 7.37 -0.55 1.95
N ILE A 83 6.62 -1.38 2.67
CA ILE A 83 6.72 -1.49 4.12
C ILE A 83 8.07 -2.07 4.52
N GLU A 84 8.54 -3.14 3.87
CA GLU A 84 9.86 -3.73 4.13
C GLU A 84 10.98 -2.70 3.93
N ARG A 85 10.92 -1.93 2.84
CA ARG A 85 11.86 -0.83 2.61
C ARG A 85 11.77 0.21 3.71
N HIS A 86 10.57 0.62 4.11
CA HIS A 86 10.40 1.60 5.19
C HIS A 86 11.07 1.11 6.47
N VAL A 87 10.75 -0.12 6.92
CA VAL A 87 11.34 -0.75 8.12
C VAL A 87 12.86 -0.78 8.02
N ARG A 88 13.42 -1.17 6.87
CA ARG A 88 14.87 -1.21 6.66
C ARG A 88 15.54 0.16 6.79
N HIS A 89 14.89 1.22 6.32
CA HIS A 89 15.47 2.57 6.32
C HIS A 89 15.23 3.32 7.63
N THR A 90 14.15 3.03 8.36
CA THR A 90 13.75 3.78 9.55
C THR A 90 13.91 3.02 10.86
N GLY A 91 14.04 1.69 10.81
CA GLY A 91 14.02 0.83 12.00
C GLY A 91 12.65 0.79 12.68
N SER A 92 11.56 1.14 11.99
CA SER A 92 10.21 1.21 12.56
C SER A 92 9.72 -0.15 13.06
N LYS A 93 9.64 -0.30 14.39
CA LYS A 93 9.10 -1.51 15.04
C LYS A 93 7.62 -1.70 14.76
N ARG A 94 6.84 -0.61 14.71
CA ARG A 94 5.40 -0.65 14.42
C ARG A 94 5.15 -1.21 13.03
N ASP A 95 5.90 -0.72 12.05
CA ASP A 95 5.68 -1.11 10.66
C ASP A 95 6.22 -2.52 10.40
N TRP A 96 7.23 -2.96 11.15
CA TRP A 96 7.64 -4.36 11.17
C TRP A 96 6.50 -5.27 11.68
N MET A 97 5.82 -4.89 12.76
CA MET A 97 4.66 -5.66 13.25
C MET A 97 3.50 -5.68 12.24
N ILE A 98 3.31 -4.61 11.47
CA ILE A 98 2.32 -4.58 10.38
C ILE A 98 2.75 -5.51 9.25
N LEU A 99 4.03 -5.49 8.87
CA LEU A 99 4.58 -6.36 7.83
C LEU A 99 4.41 -7.85 8.18
N GLU A 100 4.71 -8.24 9.41
CA GLU A 100 4.54 -9.62 9.89
C GLU A 100 3.07 -10.07 9.80
N LYS A 101 2.12 -9.19 10.14
CA LYS A 101 0.68 -9.48 10.00
C LYS A 101 0.22 -9.63 8.55
N LEU A 102 0.93 -9.05 7.60
CA LEU A 102 0.65 -9.20 6.17
C LEU A 102 1.34 -10.44 5.56
N ALA A 103 2.30 -11.05 6.28
CA ALA A 103 3.05 -12.20 5.82
C ALA A 103 2.40 -13.54 6.23
N GLY A 104 1.62 -13.55 7.32
CA GLY A 104 0.82 -14.69 7.77
C GLY A 104 -0.58 -14.71 7.18
#